data_AF-E1X5Z7-F1
#
_entry.id   AF-E1X5Z7-F1
#
_cell.length_a   1.000
_cell.length_b   1.000
_cell.length_c   1.000
_cell.angle_alpha   90.00
_cell.angle_beta   90.00
_cell.angle_gamma   90.00
#
_symmetry.space_group_name_H-M   'P 1'
#
loop_
_entity.id
_entity.type
_entity.pdbx_description
1 polymer ?
#
loop_
_entity_poly.entity_id
_entity_poly.type
_entity_poly.pdbx_seq_one_letter_code
_entity_poly.pdbx_strand_id
1 'polypeptide(L)'
;MEYLVALLPLFLFLRPKSLLRAKGEDYKGVVRLIEGAEVSSPAVEGELYRLAKLLLEVRKLYGAKANESLLLLKKEAFRSMREEKKNKSVLHGAYFQQFIMGILILMMILITRSMFETKSETYFVIIFLQVFGLSFLHISGVLLNRIFIRGGIIRLKNLLIVKTLSASGLSVGRVIKNIDWDSIGQTSNKRYHSWDKLFAKTLSHWQESGDGLVEVLPELEDELSFLRATGQKKFQEFMNAAKFISLLIAGFLSYFVYLFSFVTMLL
;
A
#
# COMPACT_ATOMS: atom_id res chain seq x y z
N MET A 1 -14.44 -35.19 -5.55
CA MET A 1 -14.39 -34.00 -6.43
C MET A 1 -15.13 -32.81 -5.81
N GLU A 2 -16.40 -32.95 -5.43
CA GLU A 2 -17.22 -31.82 -4.92
C GLU A 2 -16.76 -31.24 -3.56
N TYR A 3 -16.25 -32.05 -2.64
CA TYR A 3 -15.67 -31.54 -1.38
C TYR A 3 -14.41 -30.68 -1.61
N LEU A 4 -13.66 -30.97 -2.67
CA LEU A 4 -12.47 -30.22 -3.08
C LEU A 4 -12.85 -28.85 -3.64
N VAL A 5 -13.97 -28.79 -4.35
CA VAL A 5 -14.59 -27.58 -4.89
C VAL A 5 -15.13 -26.71 -3.74
N ALA A 6 -15.76 -27.30 -2.73
CA ALA A 6 -16.21 -26.60 -1.53
C ALA A 6 -15.06 -26.03 -0.65
N LEU A 7 -13.88 -26.66 -0.68
CA LEU A 7 -12.66 -26.19 0.01
C LEU A 7 -11.81 -25.21 -0.81
N LEU A 8 -12.12 -25.00 -2.10
CA LEU A 8 -11.36 -24.11 -2.98
C LEU A 8 -11.28 -22.64 -2.48
N PRO A 9 -12.36 -22.06 -1.91
CA PRO A 9 -12.29 -20.73 -1.30
C PRO A 9 -11.25 -20.67 -0.17
N LEU A 10 -11.17 -21.70 0.68
CA LEU A 10 -10.20 -21.81 1.78
C LEU A 10 -8.75 -21.83 1.27
N PHE A 11 -8.48 -22.53 0.15
CA PHE A 11 -7.15 -22.54 -0.47
C PHE A 11 -6.75 -21.18 -1.07
N LEU A 12 -7.72 -20.43 -1.62
CA LEU A 12 -7.48 -19.06 -2.11
C LEU A 12 -7.18 -18.07 -0.96
N PHE A 13 -7.75 -18.29 0.23
CA PHE A 13 -7.45 -17.51 1.44
C PHE A 13 -6.07 -17.76 2.05
N LEU A 14 -5.44 -18.90 1.78
CA LEU A 14 -4.11 -19.25 2.30
C LEU A 14 -2.96 -18.57 1.52
N ARG A 15 -3.25 -17.95 0.36
CA ARG A 15 -2.25 -17.34 -0.53
C ARG A 15 -1.97 -15.81 -0.43
N PRO A 16 -2.37 -15.02 0.59
CA PRO A 16 -1.99 -13.62 0.64
C PRO A 16 -0.59 -13.40 1.24
N LYS A 17 0.02 -14.42 1.87
CA LYS A 17 1.30 -14.27 2.59
C LYS A 17 2.51 -13.96 1.70
N SER A 18 2.58 -14.48 0.48
CA SER A 18 3.72 -14.18 -0.42
C SER A 18 3.58 -12.82 -1.10
N LEU A 19 2.36 -12.35 -1.35
CA LEU A 19 2.09 -11.09 -2.07
C LEU A 19 2.09 -9.86 -1.14
N LEU A 20 1.69 -10.01 0.13
CA LEU A 20 1.76 -8.93 1.14
C LEU A 20 3.17 -8.76 1.76
N ARG A 21 4.10 -9.68 1.45
CA ARG A 21 5.46 -9.69 2.02
C ARG A 21 6.38 -8.63 1.43
N ALA A 22 6.10 -8.14 0.22
CA ALA A 22 7.10 -7.47 -0.61
C ALA A 22 7.49 -6.03 -0.22
N LYS A 23 6.94 -5.40 0.85
CA LYS A 23 7.31 -4.00 1.21
C LYS A 23 7.53 -3.69 2.69
N GLY A 24 7.03 -4.52 3.60
CA GLY A 24 7.19 -4.27 5.05
C GLY A 24 8.61 -4.52 5.57
N GLU A 25 9.41 -5.31 4.85
CA GLU A 25 10.82 -5.56 5.19
C GLU A 25 11.71 -4.35 4.88
N ASP A 26 11.27 -3.43 4.00
CA ASP A 26 12.05 -2.29 3.55
C ASP A 26 12.29 -1.26 4.68
N TYR A 27 11.23 -0.85 5.40
CA TYR A 27 11.34 0.15 6.46
C TYR A 27 12.10 -0.36 7.70
N LYS A 28 11.89 -1.63 8.07
CA LYS A 28 12.63 -2.25 9.17
C LYS A 28 14.10 -2.45 8.81
N GLY A 29 14.38 -2.75 7.53
CA GLY A 29 15.72 -2.75 6.94
C GLY A 29 16.39 -1.38 7.04
N VAL A 30 15.68 -0.31 6.67
CA VAL A 30 16.16 1.08 6.80
C VAL A 30 16.58 1.41 8.23
N VAL A 31 15.74 1.09 9.22
CA VAL A 31 16.05 1.37 10.63
C VAL A 31 17.28 0.59 11.09
N ARG A 32 17.35 -0.72 10.78
CA ARG A 32 18.49 -1.58 11.12
C ARG A 32 19.79 -1.11 10.45
N LEU A 33 19.72 -0.69 9.20
CA LEU A 33 20.83 -0.14 8.43
C LEU A 33 21.35 1.15 9.08
N ILE A 34 20.45 2.07 9.46
CA ILE A 34 20.84 3.32 10.15
C ILE A 34 21.43 3.05 11.54
N GLU A 35 20.93 2.05 12.26
CA GLU A 35 21.41 1.65 13.59
C GLU A 35 22.69 0.80 13.55
N GLY A 36 23.15 0.38 12.38
CA GLY A 36 24.30 -0.53 12.24
C GLY A 36 24.02 -1.96 12.71
N ALA A 37 22.75 -2.33 12.88
CA ALA A 37 22.29 -3.66 13.31
C ALA A 37 21.90 -4.56 12.12
N GLU A 38 22.33 -4.19 10.91
CA GLU A 38 22.05 -4.97 9.70
C GLU A 38 22.97 -6.18 9.61
N VAL A 39 22.37 -7.37 9.59
CA VAL A 39 23.07 -8.65 9.46
C VAL A 39 23.16 -9.10 7.99
N SER A 40 22.19 -8.70 7.17
CA SER A 40 22.12 -9.04 5.74
C SER A 40 21.23 -8.06 5.00
N SER A 41 21.66 -7.62 3.81
CA SER A 41 20.86 -6.77 2.93
C SER A 41 19.55 -7.46 2.49
N PRO A 42 18.46 -6.71 2.31
CA PRO A 42 17.18 -7.25 1.85
C PRO A 42 17.30 -7.79 0.41
N ALA A 43 16.54 -8.84 0.10
CA ALA A 43 16.53 -9.46 -1.24
C ALA A 43 16.04 -8.51 -2.35
N VAL A 44 15.21 -7.52 -1.99
CA VAL A 44 14.80 -6.41 -2.86
C VAL A 44 14.98 -5.12 -2.08
N GLU A 45 15.89 -4.27 -2.54
CA GLU A 45 16.10 -2.94 -1.96
C GLU A 45 14.96 -2.02 -2.37
N GLY A 46 14.17 -1.56 -1.40
CA GLY A 46 13.20 -0.53 -1.66
C GLY A 46 13.82 0.86 -1.66
N GLU A 47 13.01 1.85 -2.02
CA GLU A 47 13.47 3.18 -2.36
C GLU A 47 14.03 3.94 -1.15
N LEU A 48 13.48 3.72 0.04
CA LEU A 48 13.98 4.33 1.28
C LEU A 48 15.25 3.66 1.78
N TYR A 49 15.42 2.36 1.51
CA TYR A 49 16.65 1.63 1.84
C TYR A 49 17.83 2.10 1.00
N ARG A 50 17.61 2.33 -0.31
CA ARG A 50 18.61 2.96 -1.17
C ARG A 50 18.98 4.37 -0.70
N LEU A 51 17.98 5.15 -0.28
CA LEU A 51 18.21 6.48 0.29
C LEU A 51 19.05 6.41 1.57
N ALA A 52 18.75 5.45 2.46
CA ALA A 52 19.53 5.24 3.68
C ALA A 52 20.99 4.86 3.38
N LYS A 53 21.24 3.99 2.39
CA LYS A 53 22.59 3.67 1.92
C LYS A 53 23.33 4.91 1.43
N LEU A 54 22.68 5.70 0.58
CA LEU A 54 23.25 6.93 0.03
C LEU A 54 23.56 7.95 1.14
N LEU A 55 22.69 8.10 2.14
CA LEU A 55 22.96 8.97 3.29
C LEU A 55 24.09 8.46 4.19
N LEU A 56 24.27 7.15 4.32
CA LEU A 56 25.40 6.57 5.04
C LEU A 56 26.72 6.77 4.30
N GLU A 57 26.72 6.72 2.96
CA GLU A 57 27.88 7.09 2.15
C GLU A 57 28.22 8.57 2.28
N VAL A 58 27.20 9.44 2.20
CA VAL A 58 27.34 10.89 2.43
C VAL A 58 27.84 11.17 3.85
N ARG A 59 27.42 10.40 4.86
CA ARG A 59 27.95 10.52 6.23
C ARG A 59 29.46 10.26 6.31
N LYS A 60 29.98 9.30 5.55
CA LYS A 60 31.44 9.04 5.49
C LYS A 60 32.19 10.23 4.91
N LEU A 61 31.58 10.96 3.99
CA LEU A 61 32.20 12.08 3.27
C LEU A 61 32.06 13.44 3.99
N TYR A 62 30.91 13.67 4.65
CA TYR A 62 30.52 15.01 5.14
C TYR A 62 30.21 15.06 6.66
N GLY A 63 30.38 13.95 7.37
CA GLY A 63 30.35 13.90 8.84
C GLY A 63 28.98 14.18 9.46
N ALA A 64 28.95 15.02 10.49
CA ALA A 64 27.81 15.18 11.41
C ALA A 64 26.52 15.70 10.77
N LYS A 65 26.59 16.47 9.67
CA LYS A 65 25.40 17.02 8.98
C LYS A 65 24.51 15.94 8.36
N ALA A 66 25.09 14.78 8.00
CA ALA A 66 24.32 13.63 7.54
C ALA A 66 23.58 12.89 8.67
N ASN A 67 23.95 13.09 9.94
CA ASN A 67 23.27 12.42 11.07
C ASN A 67 21.87 12.97 11.30
N GLU A 68 21.65 14.28 11.16
CA GLU A 68 20.29 14.86 11.26
C GLU A 68 19.37 14.31 10.17
N SER A 69 19.92 14.19 8.96
CA SER A 69 19.27 13.59 7.80
C SER A 69 18.90 12.12 8.02
N LEU A 70 19.83 11.32 8.58
CA LEU A 70 19.59 9.93 8.96
C LEU A 70 18.56 9.81 10.10
N LEU A 71 18.57 10.74 11.06
CA LEU A 71 17.61 10.77 12.17
C LEU A 71 16.19 11.11 11.65
N LEU A 72 16.07 12.05 10.73
CA LEU A 72 14.83 12.37 10.04
C LEU A 72 14.31 11.17 9.24
N LEU A 73 15.19 10.52 8.45
CA LEU A 73 14.83 9.32 7.70
C LEU A 73 14.39 8.18 8.63
N LYS A 74 15.04 8.00 9.79
CA LYS A 74 14.65 7.02 10.80
C LYS A 74 13.27 7.32 11.38
N LYS A 75 12.99 8.58 11.78
CA LYS A 75 11.68 9.01 12.25
C LYS A 75 10.60 8.75 11.21
N GLU A 76 10.89 9.07 9.96
CA GLU A 76 9.95 8.87 8.85
C GLU A 76 9.74 7.40 8.50
N ALA A 77 10.78 6.57 8.60
CA ALA A 77 10.67 5.12 8.46
C ALA A 77 9.73 4.54 9.54
N PHE A 78 9.87 4.97 10.80
CA PHE A 78 8.94 4.55 11.87
C PHE A 78 7.50 5.03 11.63
N ARG A 79 7.32 6.27 11.18
CA ARG A 79 5.99 6.81 10.83
C ARG A 79 5.37 6.00 9.71
N SER A 80 6.12 5.77 8.64
CA SER A 80 5.70 4.97 7.49
C SER A 80 5.40 3.51 7.87
N MET A 81 6.16 2.90 8.78
CA MET A 81 5.83 1.58 9.34
C MET A 81 4.48 1.57 10.06
N ARG A 82 4.19 2.60 10.88
CA ARG A 82 2.90 2.71 11.56
C ARG A 82 1.75 2.89 10.57
N GLU A 83 1.94 3.73 9.56
CA GLU A 83 0.98 3.95 8.49
C GLU A 83 0.72 2.68 7.67
N GLU A 84 1.78 1.96 7.29
CA GLU A 84 1.69 0.68 6.58
C GLU A 84 0.99 -0.38 7.43
N LYS A 85 1.30 -0.47 8.74
CA LYS A 85 0.63 -1.39 9.65
C LYS A 85 -0.87 -1.09 9.74
N LYS A 86 -1.26 0.19 9.78
CA LYS A 86 -2.67 0.61 9.75
C LYS A 86 -3.35 0.27 8.43
N ASN A 87 -2.68 0.48 7.29
CA ASN A 87 -3.25 0.12 5.98
C ASN A 87 -3.37 -1.40 5.84
N LYS A 88 -2.38 -2.16 6.30
CA LYS A 88 -2.40 -3.63 6.34
C LYS A 88 -3.50 -4.14 7.25
N SER A 89 -3.74 -3.53 8.42
CA SER A 89 -4.80 -4.00 9.31
C SER A 89 -6.19 -3.88 8.67
N VAL A 90 -6.45 -2.84 7.88
CA VAL A 90 -7.70 -2.69 7.12
C VAL A 90 -7.86 -3.84 6.11
N LEU A 91 -6.80 -4.12 5.33
CA LEU A 91 -6.78 -5.23 4.37
C LEU A 91 -6.97 -6.60 5.04
N HIS A 92 -6.23 -6.87 6.12
CA HIS A 92 -6.35 -8.13 6.87
C HIS A 92 -7.75 -8.30 7.46
N GLY A 93 -8.34 -7.21 7.98
CA GLY A 93 -9.71 -7.23 8.47
C GLY A 93 -10.74 -7.54 7.37
N ALA A 94 -10.52 -7.04 6.14
CA ALA A 94 -11.37 -7.36 5.01
C ALA A 94 -11.23 -8.84 4.58
N TYR A 95 -10.01 -9.35 4.46
CA TYR A 95 -9.78 -10.78 4.15
C TYR A 95 -10.35 -11.70 5.23
N PHE A 96 -10.19 -11.34 6.51
CA PHE A 96 -10.72 -12.12 7.62
C PHE A 96 -12.25 -12.18 7.60
N GLN A 97 -12.93 -11.08 7.31
CA GLN A 97 -14.40 -11.10 7.18
C GLN A 97 -14.86 -11.94 5.99
N GLN A 98 -14.18 -11.84 4.85
CA GLN A 98 -14.48 -12.67 3.69
C GLN A 98 -14.24 -14.16 3.99
N PHE A 99 -13.20 -14.49 4.76
CA PHE A 99 -12.92 -15.84 5.21
C PHE A 99 -14.03 -16.41 6.10
N ILE A 100 -14.49 -15.65 7.09
CA ILE A 100 -15.63 -16.05 7.94
C ILE A 100 -16.88 -16.26 7.07
N MET A 101 -17.16 -15.35 6.14
CA MET A 101 -18.29 -15.49 5.22
C MET A 101 -18.20 -16.78 4.39
N GLY A 102 -17.01 -17.09 3.87
CA GLY A 102 -16.76 -18.34 3.15
C GLY A 102 -17.02 -19.59 4.01
N ILE A 103 -16.62 -19.58 5.28
CA ILE A 103 -16.91 -20.68 6.23
C ILE A 103 -18.43 -20.81 6.45
N LEU A 104 -19.13 -19.70 6.69
CA LEU A 104 -20.58 -19.72 6.92
C LEU A 104 -21.33 -20.30 5.71
N ILE A 105 -20.96 -19.89 4.51
CA ILE A 105 -21.54 -20.40 3.26
C ILE A 105 -21.22 -21.88 3.08
N LEU A 106 -20.00 -22.32 3.40
CA LEU A 106 -19.61 -23.73 3.36
C LEU A 106 -20.47 -24.56 4.33
N MET A 107 -20.66 -24.08 5.57
CA MET A 107 -21.52 -24.74 6.55
C MET A 107 -22.97 -24.82 6.06
N MET A 108 -23.49 -23.73 5.49
CA MET A 108 -24.84 -23.70 4.91
C MET A 108 -24.96 -24.77 3.82
N ILE A 109 -24.02 -24.82 2.86
CA ILE A 109 -23.98 -25.83 1.79
C ILE A 109 -23.99 -27.26 2.37
N LEU A 110 -23.19 -27.54 3.39
CA LEU A 110 -23.11 -28.86 4.02
C LEU A 110 -24.42 -29.27 4.70
N ILE A 111 -25.04 -28.36 5.46
CA ILE A 111 -26.32 -28.58 6.13
C ILE A 111 -27.40 -28.86 5.07
N THR A 112 -27.49 -28.02 4.05
CA THR A 112 -28.51 -28.18 3.00
C THR A 112 -28.33 -29.46 2.25
N ARG A 113 -27.11 -29.81 1.84
CA ARG A 113 -26.86 -31.07 1.13
C ARG A 113 -27.29 -32.28 1.97
N SER A 114 -27.15 -32.20 3.29
CA SER A 114 -27.61 -33.24 4.21
C SER A 114 -29.14 -33.31 4.32
N MET A 115 -29.86 -32.23 4.00
CA MET A 115 -31.32 -32.14 4.12
C MET A 115 -32.06 -32.21 2.78
N PHE A 116 -31.43 -31.83 1.67
CA PHE A 116 -32.02 -31.70 0.35
C PHE A 116 -30.98 -32.00 -0.74
N GLU A 117 -31.33 -32.83 -1.73
CA GLU A 117 -30.48 -33.12 -2.90
C GLU A 117 -30.42 -31.89 -3.84
N THR A 118 -29.70 -30.84 -3.44
CA THR A 118 -29.57 -29.61 -4.23
C THR A 118 -28.76 -29.86 -5.50
N LYS A 119 -29.14 -29.24 -6.63
CA LYS A 119 -28.42 -29.37 -7.90
C LYS A 119 -26.97 -28.88 -7.77
N SER A 120 -26.04 -29.62 -8.38
CA SER A 120 -24.60 -29.35 -8.33
C SER A 120 -24.22 -27.97 -8.91
N GLU A 121 -25.00 -27.44 -9.86
CA GLU A 121 -24.82 -26.14 -10.50
C GLU A 121 -24.84 -24.97 -9.51
N THR A 122 -25.70 -25.00 -8.49
CA THR A 122 -25.80 -23.94 -7.47
C THR A 122 -24.49 -23.77 -6.71
N TYR A 123 -23.79 -24.87 -6.42
CA TYR A 123 -22.51 -24.83 -5.71
C TYR A 123 -21.41 -24.17 -6.55
N PHE A 124 -21.38 -24.42 -7.87
CA PHE A 124 -20.45 -23.76 -8.78
C PHE A 124 -20.66 -22.25 -8.83
N VAL A 125 -21.91 -21.79 -8.89
CA VAL A 125 -22.23 -20.36 -8.89
C VAL A 125 -21.80 -19.69 -7.58
N ILE A 126 -22.06 -20.32 -6.43
CA ILE A 126 -21.65 -19.79 -5.12
C ILE A 126 -20.12 -19.65 -5.04
N ILE A 127 -19.37 -20.64 -5.50
CA ILE A 127 -17.90 -20.61 -5.49
C ILE A 127 -17.38 -19.52 -6.43
N PHE A 128 -17.97 -19.39 -7.62
CA PHE A 128 -17.62 -18.32 -8.54
C PHE A 128 -17.81 -16.94 -7.89
N LEU A 129 -18.92 -16.73 -7.18
CA LEU A 129 -19.18 -15.48 -6.44
C LEU A 129 -18.16 -15.23 -5.32
N GLN A 130 -17.70 -16.28 -4.60
CA GLN A 130 -16.62 -16.14 -3.62
C GLN A 130 -15.32 -15.68 -4.26
N VAL A 131 -14.91 -16.35 -5.33
CA VAL A 131 -13.67 -16.04 -6.06
C VAL A 131 -13.74 -14.63 -6.63
N PHE A 132 -14.88 -14.24 -7.20
CA PHE A 132 -15.08 -12.92 -7.76
C PHE A 132 -15.02 -11.83 -6.68
N GLY A 133 -15.72 -12.00 -5.54
CA GLY A 133 -15.66 -11.05 -4.43
C GLY A 133 -14.24 -10.86 -3.89
N LEU A 134 -13.50 -11.97 -3.70
CA LEU A 134 -12.12 -11.92 -3.24
C LEU A 134 -11.17 -11.25 -4.25
N SER A 135 -11.34 -11.56 -5.54
CA SER A 135 -10.57 -10.95 -6.62
C SER A 135 -10.85 -9.45 -6.72
N PHE A 136 -12.12 -9.04 -6.62
CA PHE A 136 -12.52 -7.65 -6.57
C PHE A 136 -11.89 -6.90 -5.40
N LEU A 137 -11.92 -7.48 -4.20
CA LEU A 137 -11.28 -6.91 -3.01
C LEU A 137 -9.77 -6.74 -3.21
N HIS A 138 -9.11 -7.75 -3.78
CA HIS A 138 -7.68 -7.75 -4.03
C HIS A 138 -7.27 -6.66 -5.04
N ILE A 139 -7.94 -6.63 -6.19
CA ILE A 139 -7.70 -5.64 -7.25
C ILE A 139 -7.96 -4.23 -6.72
N SER A 140 -9.05 -4.03 -5.98
CA SER A 140 -9.37 -2.76 -5.34
C SER A 140 -8.25 -2.33 -4.38
N GLY A 141 -7.74 -3.23 -3.55
CA GLY A 141 -6.62 -2.96 -2.64
C GLY A 141 -5.36 -2.48 -3.35
N VAL A 142 -4.97 -3.16 -4.44
CA VAL A 142 -3.80 -2.78 -5.24
C VAL A 142 -4.00 -1.43 -5.92
N LEU A 143 -5.17 -1.22 -6.53
CA LEU A 143 -5.50 -0.01 -7.27
C LEU A 143 -5.56 1.21 -6.33
N LEU A 144 -6.29 1.09 -5.21
CA LEU A 144 -6.45 2.16 -4.23
C LEU A 144 -5.11 2.52 -3.59
N ASN A 145 -4.25 1.53 -3.30
CA ASN A 145 -2.90 1.80 -2.80
C ASN A 145 -2.04 2.56 -3.82
N ARG A 146 -2.15 2.21 -5.11
CA ARG A 146 -1.44 2.92 -6.19
C ARG A 146 -1.92 4.37 -6.31
N ILE A 147 -3.22 4.62 -6.21
CA ILE A 147 -3.81 5.96 -6.40
C ILE A 147 -3.57 6.87 -5.19
N PHE A 148 -3.81 6.37 -3.97
CA PHE A 148 -3.90 7.22 -2.78
C PHE A 148 -2.63 7.26 -1.94
N ILE A 149 -1.78 6.23 -2.01
CA ILE A 149 -0.62 6.06 -1.12
C ILE A 149 0.70 6.24 -1.88
N ARG A 150 0.87 5.55 -3.02
CA ARG A 150 2.17 5.49 -3.74
C ARG A 150 2.71 6.88 -4.11
N GLY A 151 1.85 7.76 -4.62
CA GLY A 151 2.28 9.12 -5.03
C GLY A 151 2.83 9.96 -3.87
N GLY A 152 2.30 9.81 -2.66
CA GLY A 152 2.79 10.52 -1.49
C GLY A 152 4.16 10.01 -1.02
N ILE A 153 4.41 8.70 -1.13
CA ILE A 153 5.69 8.08 -0.76
C ILE A 153 6.82 8.55 -1.68
N ILE A 154 6.58 8.60 -3.00
CA ILE A 154 7.57 9.05 -3.98
C ILE A 154 7.99 10.50 -3.72
N ARG A 155 7.02 11.38 -3.45
CA ARG A 155 7.28 12.79 -3.16
C ARG A 155 8.03 12.98 -1.86
N LEU A 156 7.69 12.21 -0.84
CA LEU A 156 8.41 12.19 0.44
C LEU A 156 9.87 11.80 0.25
N LYS A 157 10.13 10.73 -0.50
CA LYS A 157 11.49 10.31 -0.84
C LYS A 157 12.26 11.44 -1.52
N ASN A 158 11.69 12.07 -2.54
CA ASN A 158 12.35 13.15 -3.27
C ASN A 158 12.57 14.40 -2.40
N LEU A 159 11.61 14.74 -1.54
CA LEU A 159 11.75 15.83 -0.57
C LEU A 159 12.87 15.56 0.44
N LEU A 160 12.95 14.33 0.96
CA LEU A 160 14.03 13.91 1.84
C LEU A 160 15.39 13.96 1.11
N ILE A 161 15.49 13.47 -0.13
CA ILE A 161 16.72 13.58 -0.94
C ILE A 161 17.17 15.05 -1.02
N VAL A 162 16.26 15.95 -1.35
CA VAL A 162 16.58 17.37 -1.48
C VAL A 162 17.03 17.95 -0.14
N LYS A 163 16.27 17.77 0.94
CA LYS A 163 16.58 18.31 2.27
C LYS A 163 17.93 17.83 2.81
N THR A 164 18.23 16.56 2.58
CA THR A 164 19.41 15.92 3.15
C THR A 164 20.68 16.20 2.36
N LEU A 165 20.59 16.17 1.02
CA LEU A 165 21.73 16.44 0.16
C LEU A 165 22.04 17.94 0.08
N SER A 166 21.03 18.82 0.13
CA SER A 166 21.27 20.27 0.18
C SER A 166 22.04 20.68 1.44
N ALA A 167 21.69 20.10 2.60
CA ALA A 167 22.38 20.36 3.88
C ALA A 167 23.82 19.83 3.93
N SER A 168 24.16 18.85 3.08
CA SER A 168 25.49 18.24 3.03
C SER A 168 26.54 19.06 2.26
N GLY A 169 26.15 20.17 1.61
CA GLY A 169 27.06 21.01 0.83
C GLY A 169 27.34 20.49 -0.59
N LEU A 170 26.52 19.57 -1.09
CA LEU A 170 26.57 19.13 -2.48
C LEU A 170 26.10 20.24 -3.42
N SER A 171 26.71 20.33 -4.60
CA SER A 171 26.26 21.24 -5.66
C SER A 171 24.81 20.96 -6.05
N VAL A 172 24.02 22.00 -6.30
CA VAL A 172 22.59 21.92 -6.66
C VAL A 172 22.32 20.90 -7.76
N GLY A 173 23.09 20.93 -8.85
CA GLY A 173 22.92 19.99 -9.98
C GLY A 173 23.15 18.52 -9.60
N ARG A 174 24.00 18.23 -8.59
CA ARG A 174 24.20 16.87 -8.09
C ARG A 174 23.05 16.42 -7.20
N VAL A 175 22.40 17.33 -6.46
CA VAL A 175 21.19 17.03 -5.70
C VAL A 175 20.02 16.72 -6.64
N ILE A 176 19.79 17.58 -7.64
CA ILE A 176 18.68 17.44 -8.60
C ILE A 176 18.78 16.14 -9.41
N LYS A 177 20.00 15.68 -9.75
CA LYS A 177 20.22 14.41 -10.45
C LYS A 177 19.77 13.17 -9.66
N ASN A 178 19.67 13.26 -8.33
CA ASN A 178 19.20 12.14 -7.50
C ASN A 178 17.68 12.10 -7.35
N ILE A 179 16.96 13.08 -7.92
CA ILE A 179 15.50 13.12 -7.86
C ILE A 179 14.91 12.16 -8.90
N ASP A 180 13.94 11.36 -8.46
CA ASP A 180 13.23 10.38 -9.27
C ASP A 180 12.07 11.05 -10.03
N TRP A 181 12.41 11.79 -11.08
CA TRP A 181 11.44 12.53 -11.90
C TRP A 181 10.47 11.62 -12.65
N ASP A 182 10.94 10.46 -13.10
CA ASP A 182 10.12 9.47 -13.82
C ASP A 182 8.96 8.98 -12.94
N SER A 183 9.26 8.64 -11.69
CA SER A 183 8.23 8.18 -10.74
C SER A 183 7.28 9.31 -10.32
N ILE A 184 7.73 10.56 -10.27
CA ILE A 184 6.85 11.72 -10.09
C ILE A 184 5.87 11.81 -11.26
N GLY A 185 6.36 11.72 -12.51
CA GLY A 185 5.53 11.75 -13.72
C GLY A 185 4.48 10.64 -13.75
N GLN A 186 4.89 9.40 -13.44
CA GLN A 186 3.99 8.23 -13.42
C GLN A 186 2.89 8.29 -12.34
N THR A 187 3.12 9.08 -11.29
CA THR A 187 2.17 9.22 -10.17
C THR A 187 1.60 10.62 -10.03
N SER A 188 1.81 11.48 -11.04
CA SER A 188 1.23 12.80 -11.06
C SER A 188 -0.27 12.71 -11.35
N ASN A 189 -1.04 13.48 -10.60
CA ASN A 189 -2.47 13.60 -10.75
C ASN A 189 -2.90 15.01 -10.30
N LYS A 190 -4.17 15.36 -10.51
CA LYS A 190 -4.71 16.69 -10.13
C LYS A 190 -4.44 17.04 -8.66
N ARG A 191 -4.38 16.05 -7.79
CA ARG A 191 -4.17 16.23 -6.36
C ARG A 191 -2.73 16.65 -6.03
N TYR A 192 -1.75 16.11 -6.73
CA TYR A 192 -0.35 16.43 -6.49
C TYR A 192 0.16 17.57 -7.37
N HIS A 193 -0.66 18.07 -8.30
CA HIS A 193 -0.23 19.05 -9.28
C HIS A 193 0.30 20.36 -8.66
N SER A 194 -0.36 20.88 -7.61
CA SER A 194 0.09 22.06 -6.88
C SER A 194 1.47 21.83 -6.26
N TRP A 195 1.61 20.71 -5.56
CA TRP A 195 2.86 20.30 -4.92
C TRP A 195 3.98 20.09 -5.94
N ASP A 196 3.72 19.36 -7.02
CA ASP A 196 4.70 19.09 -8.09
C ASP A 196 5.18 20.40 -8.74
N LYS A 197 4.25 21.34 -8.97
CA LYS A 197 4.56 22.65 -9.54
C LYS A 197 5.38 23.51 -8.58
N LEU A 198 5.01 23.54 -7.29
CA LEU A 198 5.77 24.26 -6.27
C LEU A 198 7.17 23.66 -6.14
N PHE A 199 7.27 22.35 -6.04
CA PHE A 199 8.53 21.62 -5.93
C PHE A 199 9.45 21.89 -7.12
N ALA A 200 8.95 21.77 -8.35
CA ALA A 200 9.72 22.05 -9.56
C ALA A 200 10.15 23.52 -9.65
N LYS A 201 9.25 24.46 -9.32
CA LYS A 201 9.57 25.90 -9.31
C LYS A 201 10.66 26.23 -8.30
N THR A 202 10.56 25.70 -7.08
CA THR A 202 11.57 25.90 -6.03
C THR A 202 12.91 25.34 -6.44
N LEU A 203 12.95 24.16 -7.05
CA LEU A 203 14.19 23.56 -7.54
C LEU A 203 14.83 24.34 -8.69
N SER A 204 14.03 24.86 -9.62
CA SER A 204 14.53 25.73 -10.71
C SER A 204 15.12 27.01 -10.14
N HIS A 205 14.40 27.67 -9.23
CA HIS A 205 14.87 28.89 -8.58
C HIS A 205 16.18 28.62 -7.81
N TRP A 206 16.21 27.56 -7.02
CA TRP A 206 17.40 27.16 -6.27
C TRP A 206 18.59 26.84 -7.18
N GLN A 207 18.35 26.26 -8.36
CA GLN A 207 19.40 26.00 -9.35
C GLN A 207 19.95 27.28 -9.98
N GLU A 208 19.11 28.30 -10.17
CA GLU A 208 19.48 29.58 -10.79
C GLU A 208 20.13 30.55 -9.80
N SER A 209 19.58 30.68 -8.59
CA SER A 209 19.99 31.66 -7.59
C SER A 209 20.87 31.08 -6.47
N GLY A 210 20.80 29.77 -6.23
CA GLY A 210 21.43 29.14 -5.06
C GLY A 210 20.64 29.32 -3.75
N ASP A 211 19.56 30.09 -3.77
CA ASP A 211 18.81 30.54 -2.58
C ASP A 211 17.34 30.04 -2.59
N GLY A 212 16.59 30.38 -1.53
CA GLY A 212 15.14 30.16 -1.43
C GLY A 212 14.70 28.72 -1.09
N LEU A 213 15.58 27.72 -1.19
CA LEU A 213 15.22 26.34 -0.86
C LEU A 213 14.83 26.17 0.61
N VAL A 214 15.61 26.74 1.54
CA VAL A 214 15.43 26.56 2.99
C VAL A 214 14.09 27.14 3.47
N GLU A 215 13.65 28.24 2.87
CA GLU A 215 12.42 28.94 3.22
C GLU A 215 11.17 28.18 2.76
N VAL A 216 11.23 27.51 1.60
CA VAL A 216 10.08 26.83 0.97
C VAL A 216 9.99 25.34 1.36
N LEU A 217 11.08 24.75 1.89
CA LEU A 217 11.07 23.36 2.36
C LEU A 217 9.98 23.07 3.41
N PRO A 218 9.76 23.91 4.44
CA PRO A 218 8.68 23.70 5.42
C PRO A 218 7.29 23.68 4.76
N GLU A 219 7.02 24.59 3.81
CA GLU A 219 5.74 24.63 3.09
C GLU A 219 5.51 23.35 2.28
N LEU A 220 6.55 22.86 1.59
CA LEU A 220 6.50 21.59 0.85
C LEU A 220 6.27 20.38 1.78
N GLU A 221 6.86 20.40 2.98
CA GLU A 221 6.67 19.36 4.00
C GLU A 221 5.24 19.35 4.52
N ASP A 222 4.69 20.51 4.86
CA ASP A 222 3.34 20.66 5.40
C ASP A 222 2.29 20.25 4.36
N GLU A 223 2.39 20.76 3.13
CA GLU A 223 1.50 20.40 2.03
C GLU A 223 1.57 18.89 1.74
N LEU A 224 2.77 18.30 1.71
CA LEU A 224 2.93 16.86 1.51
C LEU A 224 2.32 16.06 2.67
N SER A 225 2.48 16.52 3.90
CA SER A 225 1.92 15.87 5.08
C SER A 225 0.39 15.85 5.02
N PHE A 226 -0.23 16.96 4.61
CA PHE A 226 -1.65 17.10 4.37
C PHE A 226 -2.12 16.15 3.25
N LEU A 227 -1.43 16.17 2.11
CA LEU A 227 -1.73 15.26 0.99
C LEU A 227 -1.57 13.78 1.37
N ARG A 228 -0.62 13.41 2.23
CA ARG A 228 -0.54 12.03 2.71
C ARG A 228 -1.68 11.68 3.65
N ALA A 229 -1.99 12.54 4.62
CA ALA A 229 -3.07 12.32 5.58
C ALA A 229 -4.44 12.16 4.89
N THR A 230 -4.78 13.07 3.97
CA THR A 230 -6.00 12.96 3.17
C THR A 230 -6.00 11.71 2.30
N GLY A 231 -4.82 11.21 1.90
CA GLY A 231 -4.68 10.06 1.00
C GLY A 231 -4.99 8.79 1.75
N GLN A 232 -4.44 8.69 2.95
CA GLN A 232 -4.71 7.61 3.87
C GLN A 232 -6.19 7.57 4.29
N LYS A 233 -6.80 8.74 4.54
CA LYS A 233 -8.24 8.83 4.84
C LYS A 233 -9.09 8.30 3.68
N LYS A 234 -8.85 8.79 2.46
CA LYS A 234 -9.56 8.31 1.26
C LYS A 234 -9.32 6.83 1.01
N PHE A 235 -8.09 6.35 1.14
CA PHE A 235 -7.79 4.92 1.03
C PHE A 235 -8.65 4.10 1.99
N GLN A 236 -8.74 4.51 3.26
CA GLN A 236 -9.54 3.80 4.26
C GLN A 236 -11.04 3.83 3.92
N GLU A 237 -11.58 4.97 3.50
CA GLU A 237 -12.99 5.12 3.08
C GLU A 237 -13.32 4.23 1.88
N PHE A 238 -12.54 4.30 0.80
CA PHE A 238 -12.77 3.49 -0.40
C PHE A 238 -12.49 2.01 -0.18
N MET A 239 -11.54 1.64 0.67
CA MET A 239 -11.33 0.24 1.06
C MET A 239 -12.50 -0.32 1.86
N ASN A 240 -13.10 0.48 2.74
CA ASN A 240 -14.30 0.07 3.47
C ASN A 240 -15.50 -0.11 2.51
N ALA A 241 -15.64 0.75 1.51
CA ALA A 241 -16.64 0.60 0.47
C ALA A 241 -16.40 -0.66 -0.39
N ALA A 242 -15.16 -0.89 -0.83
CA ALA A 242 -14.80 -2.09 -1.60
C ALA A 242 -15.04 -3.38 -0.81
N LYS A 243 -14.74 -3.35 0.50
CA LYS A 243 -15.04 -4.43 1.43
C LYS A 243 -16.55 -4.70 1.52
N PHE A 244 -17.37 -3.66 1.63
CA PHE A 244 -18.83 -3.81 1.65
C PHE A 244 -19.35 -4.43 0.35
N ILE A 245 -18.89 -3.94 -0.81
CA ILE A 245 -19.27 -4.48 -2.11
C ILE A 245 -18.83 -5.94 -2.26
N SER A 246 -17.61 -6.29 -1.85
CA SER A 246 -17.13 -7.68 -1.83
C SER A 246 -18.03 -8.60 -1.02
N LEU A 247 -18.50 -8.13 0.15
CA LEU A 247 -19.43 -8.88 1.00
C LEU A 247 -20.82 -8.99 0.40
N LEU A 248 -21.31 -7.98 -0.33
CA LEU A 248 -22.57 -8.09 -1.06
C LEU A 248 -22.49 -9.14 -2.17
N ILE A 249 -21.42 -9.13 -2.96
CA ILE A 249 -21.26 -10.07 -4.07
C ILE A 249 -21.07 -11.49 -3.57
N ALA A 250 -20.18 -11.68 -2.59
CA ALA A 250 -19.87 -13.01 -2.09
C ALA A 250 -20.86 -13.52 -1.05
N GLY A 251 -21.39 -12.67 -0.18
CA GLY A 251 -22.34 -13.08 0.87
C GLY A 251 -23.78 -13.02 0.36
N PHE A 252 -24.26 -11.81 0.12
CA PHE A 252 -25.67 -11.55 -0.16
C PHE A 252 -26.14 -12.20 -1.46
N LEU A 253 -25.42 -12.01 -2.58
CA LEU A 253 -25.79 -12.67 -3.84
C LEU A 253 -25.73 -14.20 -3.73
N SER A 254 -24.72 -14.77 -3.07
CA SER A 254 -24.63 -16.23 -2.88
C SER A 254 -25.83 -16.77 -2.10
N TYR A 255 -26.28 -16.04 -1.09
CA TYR A 255 -27.48 -16.39 -0.32
C TYR A 255 -28.75 -16.36 -1.18
N PHE A 256 -28.93 -15.33 -2.02
CA PHE A 256 -30.10 -15.24 -2.92
C PHE A 256 -30.08 -16.31 -4.01
N VAL A 257 -28.94 -16.56 -4.65
CA VAL A 257 -28.78 -17.65 -5.63
C VAL A 257 -29.18 -18.98 -4.99
N TYR A 258 -28.70 -19.21 -3.77
CA TYR A 258 -29.03 -20.40 -3.01
C TYR A 258 -30.55 -20.48 -2.69
N LEU A 259 -31.17 -19.41 -2.17
CA LEU A 259 -32.62 -19.37 -1.89
C LEU A 259 -33.46 -19.60 -3.15
N PHE A 260 -33.14 -18.95 -4.27
CA PHE A 260 -33.90 -19.11 -5.51
C PHE A 260 -33.81 -20.53 -6.05
N SER A 261 -32.63 -21.17 -5.95
CA SER A 261 -32.47 -22.58 -6.33
C SER A 261 -33.33 -23.52 -5.48
N PHE A 262 -33.60 -23.14 -4.23
CA PHE A 262 -34.48 -23.89 -3.32
C PHE A 262 -35.96 -23.66 -3.63
N VAL A 263 -36.37 -22.42 -3.90
CA VAL A 263 -37.75 -22.10 -4.28
C VAL A 263 -38.15 -22.80 -5.58
N THR A 264 -37.23 -22.91 -6.56
CA THR A 264 -37.50 -23.67 -7.81
C THR A 264 -37.55 -25.18 -7.61
N MET A 265 -37.11 -25.71 -6.47
CA MET A 265 -37.25 -27.12 -6.13
C MET A 265 -38.55 -27.44 -5.35
N LEU A 266 -39.16 -26.44 -4.72
CA LEU A 266 -40.40 -26.58 -3.95
C LEU A 266 -41.68 -26.33 -4.78
N LEU A 267 -41.56 -25.62 -5.90
CA LEU A 267 -42.61 -25.41 -6.90
C LEU A 267 -42.56 -26.49 -7.98
#